data_AF-A0A6N3AL24-F1
#
_entry.id   AF-A0A6N3AL24-F1
#
_cell.length_a   1.000
_cell.length_b   1.000
_cell.length_c   1.000
_cell.angle_alpha   90.00
_cell.angle_beta   90.00
_cell.angle_gamma   90.00
#
_symmetry.space_group_name_H-M   'P 1'
#
loop_
_entity.id
_entity.type
_entity.pdbx_description
1 polymer ?
#
loop_
_entity_poly.entity_id
_entity_poly.type
_entity_poly.pdbx_seq_one_letter_code
_entity_poly.pdbx_strand_id
1 'polypeptide(L)' 'MIDERIRIQENYDMTLETAIDEAREEGLEQGLEQGRKQLVCKMVSRGMTLELISEMTDLSIEEIKSMLA' A
#
# COMPACT_ATOMS: atom_id res chain seq x y z
N MET A 1 -39.74 -1.83 -21.68
CA MET A 1 -38.46 -2.54 -21.89
C MET A 1 -37.36 -1.58 -21.53
N ILE A 2 -36.55 -1.90 -20.52
CA ILE A 2 -35.31 -1.15 -20.27
C ILE A 2 -34.40 -1.44 -21.47
N ASP A 3 -33.87 -0.38 -22.08
CA ASP A 3 -33.05 -0.45 -23.28
C ASP A 3 -31.77 -1.24 -22.97
N GLU A 4 -31.44 -2.26 -23.75
CA GLU A 4 -30.25 -3.12 -23.56
C GLU A 4 -28.96 -2.28 -23.49
N ARG A 5 -28.97 -1.10 -24.13
CA ARG A 5 -27.90 -0.10 -24.05
C ARG A 5 -27.69 0.45 -22.64
N ILE A 6 -28.75 0.64 -21.86
CA ILE A 6 -28.67 1.11 -20.46
C ILE A 6 -27.98 0.05 -19.61
N ARG A 7 -28.35 -1.21 -19.77
CA ARG A 7 -27.76 -2.34 -19.02
C ARG A 7 -26.27 -2.52 -19.29
N ILE A 8 -25.84 -2.36 -20.54
CA ILE A 8 -24.42 -2.46 -20.92
C ILE A 8 -23.62 -1.30 -20.32
N GLN A 9 -24.19 -0.08 -20.36
CA GLN A 9 -23.54 1.11 -19.79
C GLN A 9 -23.39 0.97 -18.28
N GLU A 10 -24.45 0.58 -17.56
CA GLU A 10 -24.40 0.36 -16.12
C GLU A 10 -23.36 -0.70 -15.72
N ASN A 11 -23.27 -1.80 -16.48
CA ASN A 11 -22.24 -2.81 -16.24
C ASN A 11 -20.82 -2.26 -16.47
N TYR A 12 -20.61 -1.48 -17.54
CA TYR A 12 -19.31 -0.88 -17.81
C TYR A 12 -18.90 0.11 -16.71
N ASP A 13 -19.82 0.99 -16.33
CA ASP A 13 -19.61 1.98 -15.27
C ASP A 13 -19.29 1.28 -13.93
N MET A 14 -20.02 0.21 -13.58
CA MET A 14 -19.74 -0.60 -12.40
C MET A 14 -18.35 -1.27 -12.44
N THR A 15 -17.96 -1.84 -13.59
CA THR A 15 -16.63 -2.46 -13.72
C THR A 15 -15.51 -1.43 -13.60
N LEU A 16 -15.71 -0.23 -14.14
CA LEU A 16 -14.72 0.84 -14.06
C LEU A 16 -14.61 1.40 -12.65
N GLU A 17 -15.73 1.61 -11.95
CA GLU A 17 -15.74 2.05 -10.55
C GLU A 17 -14.98 1.07 -9.66
N THR A 18 -15.26 -0.22 -9.81
CA THR A 18 -14.56 -1.29 -9.07
C THR A 18 -13.06 -1.26 -9.35
N ALA A 19 -12.65 -1.19 -10.61
CA ALA A 19 -11.23 -1.17 -10.99
C ALA A 19 -10.50 0.08 -10.44
N ILE A 20 -11.18 1.23 -10.37
CA ILE A 20 -10.61 2.45 -9.79
C ILE A 20 -10.45 2.32 -8.28
N ASP A 21 -11.45 1.75 -7.59
CA ASP A 21 -11.39 1.53 -6.15
C ASP A 21 -10.27 0.56 -5.78
N GLU A 22 -10.15 -0.56 -6.50
CA GLU A 22 -9.05 -1.52 -6.33
C GLU A 22 -7.69 -0.86 -6.57
N ALA A 23 -7.52 -0.16 -7.70
CA ALA A 23 -6.26 0.52 -8.01
C ALA A 23 -5.89 1.59 -6.97
N ARG A 24 -6.88 2.26 -6.38
CA ARG A 24 -6.68 3.25 -5.33
C ARG A 24 -6.27 2.61 -4.01
N GLU A 25 -6.91 1.51 -3.64
CA GLU A 25 -6.57 0.76 -2.43
C GLU A 25 -5.16 0.18 -2.52
N GLU A 26 -4.84 -0.50 -3.63
CA GLU A 26 -3.50 -1.03 -3.90
C GLU A 26 -2.44 0.08 -3.89
N GLY A 27 -2.73 1.22 -4.53
CA GLY A 27 -1.81 2.36 -4.57
C GLY A 27 -1.56 2.96 -3.17
N LEU A 28 -2.58 2.99 -2.32
CA LEU A 28 -2.44 3.46 -0.94
C LEU A 28 -1.61 2.49 -0.10
N GLU A 29 -1.86 1.18 -0.22
CA GLU A 29 -1.12 0.14 0.49
C GLU A 29 0.36 0.13 0.08
N GLN A 30 0.64 0.12 -1.22
CA GLN A 30 2.01 0.20 -1.74
C GLN A 30 2.72 1.49 -1.31
N GLY A 31 2.01 2.62 -1.33
CA GLY A 31 2.57 3.90 -0.88
C GLY A 31 2.94 3.89 0.60
N LEU A 32 2.10 3.29 1.45
CA LEU A 32 2.37 3.14 2.88
C LEU A 32 3.57 2.22 3.12
N GLU A 33 3.64 1.08 2.44
CA GLU A 33 4.74 0.13 2.55
C GLU A 33 6.07 0.76 2.11
N GLN A 34 6.09 1.44 0.95
CA GLN A 34 7.26 2.16 0.49
C GLN A 34 7.69 3.26 1.46
N GLY A 35 6.73 4.01 2.03
CA GLY A 35 6.99 5.03 3.04
C GLY A 35 7.65 4.44 4.30
N ARG A 36 7.15 3.30 4.78
CA ARG A 36 7.74 2.56 5.91
C ARG A 36 9.16 2.09 5.60
N LYS A 37 9.38 1.47 4.43
CA LYS A 37 10.73 1.04 4.00
C LYS A 37 11.70 2.22 3.93
N GLN A 38 11.30 3.35 3.35
CA GLN A 38 12.13 4.55 3.28
C GLN A 38 12.47 5.11 4.66
N LEU A 39 11.51 5.13 5.60
CA LEU A 39 11.73 5.56 6.98
C LEU A 39 12.79 4.69 7.66
N VAL A 40 12.62 3.36 7.60
CA VAL A 40 13.56 2.37 8.17
C VAL A 40 14.95 2.55 7.56
N CYS A 41 15.08 2.61 6.24
CA CYS A 41 16.36 2.85 5.56
C CYS A 41 17.05 4.13 6.03
N LYS A 42 16.29 5.21 6.24
CA LYS A 42 16.83 6.50 6.70
C LYS A 42 17.27 6.46 8.16
N MET A 43 16.55 5.72 9.01
CA MET A 43 16.92 5.50 10.41
C MET A 43 18.22 4.70 10.51
N VAL A 44 18.33 3.60 9.76
CA VAL A 44 19.55 2.78 9.69
C VAL A 44 20.73 3.58 9.14
N SER A 45 20.52 4.36 8.07
CA SER A 45 21.56 5.22 7.48
C SER A 45 22.07 6.30 8.46
N ARG A 46 21.31 6.60 9.52
CA ARG A 46 21.70 7.51 10.60
C ARG A 46 22.38 6.81 11.78
N GLY A 47 22.62 5.51 11.67
CA GLY A 47 23.28 4.70 12.70
C GLY A 47 22.37 4.25 13.84
N MET A 48 21.05 4.32 13.66
CA MET A 48 20.11 3.77 14.64
C MET A 48 20.17 2.23 14.63
N THR A 49 20.09 1.62 15.82
CA THR A 49 20.08 0.16 15.94
C THR A 49 18.71 -0.42 15.58
N LEU A 50 18.66 -1.70 15.20
CA LEU A 50 17.41 -2.35 14.81
C LEU A 50 16.43 -2.46 15.99
N GLU A 51 16.94 -2.59 17.21
CA GLU A 51 16.15 -2.63 18.44
C GLU A 51 15.45 -1.30 18.69
N LEU A 52 16.17 -0.18 18.52
CA LEU A 52 15.61 1.16 18.69
C LEU A 52 14.58 1.47 17.60
N ILE A 53 14.84 1.07 16.36
CA ILE A 53 13.87 1.22 15.27
C ILE A 53 12.61 0.42 15.57
N SER A 54 12.76 -0.85 16.00
CA SER A 54 11.66 -1.73 16.38
C SER A 54 10.78 -1.11 17.47
N GLU A 55 11.39 -0.53 18.51
CA GLU A 55 10.69 0.17 19.59
C GLU A 55 9.93 1.42 19.10
N MET A 56 10.48 2.19 18.16
CA MET A 56 9.85 3.44 17.70
C MET A 56 8.80 3.26 16.61
N THR A 57 8.86 2.17 15.84
CA THR A 57 8.00 1.97 14.67
C THR A 57 6.97 0.85 14.86
N ASP A 58 6.96 0.19 16.03
CA ASP A 58 6.15 -1.00 16.31
C ASP A 58 6.34 -2.12 15.27
N LEU A 59 7.50 -2.13 14.60
CA LEU A 59 7.86 -3.17 13.63
C LEU A 59 8.71 -4.20 14.33
N SER A 60 8.49 -5.47 14.03
CA SER A 60 9.40 -6.53 14.47
C SER A 60 10.76 -6.39 13.78
N ILE A 61 11.80 -6.90 14.45
CA ILE A 61 13.15 -6.94 13.87
C ILE A 61 13.15 -7.75 12.56
N GLU A 62 12.29 -8.76 12.43
CA GLU A 62 12.15 -9.55 11.20
C GLU A 62 11.57 -8.72 10.05
N GLU A 63 10.51 -7.94 10.29
CA GLU A 63 9.95 -7.01 9.30
C GLU A 63 10.98 -5.98 8.86
N ILE A 64 11.70 -5.39 9.82
CA ILE A 64 12.77 -4.42 9.53
C ILE A 64 13.86 -5.06 8.66
N LYS A 65 14.28 -6.29 8.97
CA LYS A 65 15.28 -7.01 8.16
C LYS A 65 14.77 -7.33 6.75
N SER A 66 13.51 -7.74 6.62
CA SER A 66 12.87 -7.99 5.32
C SER A 66 12.83 -6.72 4.47
N MET A 67 12.56 -5.57 5.08
CA MET A 67 12.56 -4.27 4.38
C MET A 67 13.96 -3.83 3.93
N LEU A 68 15.03 -4.29 4.60
CA LEU A 68 16.42 -3.94 4.30
C LEU A 68 17.12 -4.93 3.34
N ALA A 69 16.51 -6.08 3.05
CA ALA A 69 16.96 -7.02 2.02
C ALA A 69 16.74 -6.46 0.61
#